data_AF-A0AA49IMW5-F1
#
_entry.id   AF-A0AA49IMW5-F1
#
_cell.length_a   1.000
_cell.length_b   1.000
_cell.length_c   1.000
_cell.angle_alpha   90.00
_cell.angle_beta   90.00
_cell.angle_gamma   90.00
#
_symmetry.space_group_name_H-M   'P 1'
#
loop_
_entity.id
_entity.type
_entity.pdbx_description
1 polymer ?
#
loop_
_entity_poly.entity_id
_entity_poly.type
_entity_poly.pdbx_seq_one_letter_code
_entity_poly.pdbx_strand_id
1 'polypeptide(L)'
;MKQTKTKIYDIISWISLVAILVMVILMALLDKTERTEDFMGAILILFSVILSIGSYFVYKEMYKDDKESLFIPRRYGIGWSINPNSPKGKASWFIVVALLGALFIWLLVSSLL
;
A
#
# COMPACT_ATOMS: atom_id res chain seq x y z
N MET A 1 -15.72 -18.75 -10.42
CA MET A 1 -14.34 -18.30 -10.75
C MET A 1 -13.96 -16.89 -10.22
N LYS A 2 -14.86 -16.09 -9.62
CA LYS A 2 -14.55 -14.72 -9.15
C LYS A 2 -13.80 -14.61 -7.80
N GLN A 3 -14.02 -15.56 -6.88
CA GLN A 3 -13.36 -15.56 -5.55
C GLN A 3 -11.83 -15.73 -5.60
N THR A 4 -11.28 -16.27 -6.69
CA THR A 4 -9.86 -16.64 -6.75
C THR A 4 -8.96 -15.42 -6.94
N LYS A 5 -9.41 -14.38 -7.67
CA LYS A 5 -8.60 -13.19 -7.94
C LYS A 5 -8.42 -12.32 -6.71
N THR A 6 -9.48 -12.10 -5.94
CA THR A 6 -9.41 -11.35 -4.67
C THR A 6 -8.55 -12.05 -3.62
N LYS A 7 -8.58 -13.39 -3.57
CA LYS A 7 -7.70 -14.18 -2.70
C LYS A 7 -6.21 -13.95 -2.97
N ILE A 8 -5.81 -13.79 -4.23
CA ILE A 8 -4.40 -13.50 -4.57
C ILE A 8 -3.99 -12.12 -4.05
N TYR A 9 -4.81 -11.09 -4.30
CA TYR A 9 -4.53 -9.74 -3.80
C TYR A 9 -4.54 -9.67 -2.27
N ASP A 10 -5.38 -10.47 -1.61
CA ASP A 10 -5.39 -10.62 -0.15
C ASP A 10 -4.06 -11.20 0.35
N ILE A 11 -3.60 -12.30 -0.23
CA ILE A 11 -2.34 -12.95 0.15
C ILE A 11 -1.16 -11.97 -0.05
N ILE A 12 -1.11 -11.30 -1.20
CA ILE A 12 -0.06 -10.30 -1.50
C ILE A 12 -0.10 -9.16 -0.49
N SER A 13 -1.30 -8.69 -0.12
CA SER A 13 -1.46 -7.63 0.88
C SER A 13 -0.98 -8.07 2.26
N TRP A 14 -1.31 -9.29 2.69
CA TRP A 14 -0.81 -9.84 3.95
C TRP A 14 0.71 -10.00 3.96
N ILE A 15 1.30 -10.54 2.89
CA ILE A 15 2.76 -10.66 2.76
C ILE A 15 3.41 -9.27 2.83
N SER A 16 2.86 -8.28 2.12
CA SER A 16 3.37 -6.91 2.12
C SER A 16 3.30 -6.28 3.51
N LEU A 17 2.20 -6.51 4.25
CA LEU A 17 2.05 -6.03 5.62
C LEU A 17 3.08 -6.66 6.56
N VAL A 18 3.30 -7.98 6.48
CA VAL A 18 4.34 -8.65 7.28
C VAL A 18 5.73 -8.12 6.92
N ALA A 19 6.04 -7.94 5.63
CA ALA A 19 7.31 -7.37 5.19
C ALA A 19 7.53 -5.95 5.74
N ILE A 20 6.51 -5.09 5.73
CA ILE A 20 6.57 -3.75 6.33
C ILE A 20 6.85 -3.84 7.83
N LEU A 21 6.14 -4.70 8.56
CA LEU A 21 6.34 -4.87 10.00
C LEU A 21 7.75 -5.36 10.34
N VAL A 22 8.25 -6.34 9.59
CA VAL A 22 9.63 -6.84 9.73
C VAL A 22 10.63 -5.72 9.45
N MET A 23 10.44 -4.94 8.39
CA MET A 23 11.32 -3.81 8.08
C MET A 23 11.31 -2.75 9.18
N VAL A 24 10.15 -2.39 9.73
CA VAL A 24 10.07 -1.44 10.86
C VAL A 24 10.84 -1.97 12.07
N ILE A 25 10.72 -3.26 12.39
CA ILE A 25 11.45 -3.88 13.51
C ILE A 25 12.95 -3.86 13.24
N LEU A 26 13.40 -4.27 12.05
CA LEU A 26 14.81 -4.21 11.67
C LEU A 26 15.33 -2.77 11.72
N MET A 27 14.50 -1.80 11.33
CA MET A 27 14.86 -0.40 11.40
C MET A 27 15.01 0.10 12.84
N ALA A 28 14.26 -0.43 13.79
CA ALA A 28 14.38 -0.05 15.19
C ALA A 28 15.57 -0.71 15.91
N LEU A 29 16.00 -1.90 15.46
CA LEU A 29 16.99 -2.72 16.16
C LEU A 29 18.43 -2.58 15.65
N LEU A 30 18.60 -2.21 14.39
CA LEU A 30 19.92 -2.11 13.77
C LEU A 30 20.45 -0.68 13.89
N ASP A 31 21.71 -0.55 14.28
CA ASP A 31 22.45 0.70 14.09
C ASP A 31 22.85 0.82 12.62
N LYS A 32 22.67 2.00 12.02
CA LYS A 32 22.70 2.17 10.57
C LYS A 32 23.41 3.44 10.17
N THR A 33 24.04 3.37 9.01
CA THR A 33 24.38 4.57 8.26
C THR A 33 23.13 5.18 7.63
N GLU A 34 23.15 6.49 7.37
CA GLU A 34 22.07 7.20 6.66
C GLU A 34 21.71 6.50 5.33
N ARG A 35 22.73 6.08 4.57
CA ARG A 35 22.54 5.37 3.30
C ARG A 35 21.77 4.05 3.46
N THR A 36 22.09 3.28 4.50
CA THR A 36 21.39 2.02 4.81
C THR A 36 19.96 2.30 5.25
N GLU A 37 19.73 3.36 6.03
CA GLU A 37 18.40 3.77 6.44
C GLU A 37 17.52 4.17 5.25
N ASP A 38 18.05 4.96 4.31
CA ASP A 38 17.35 5.34 3.09
C ASP A 38 17.01 4.12 2.22
N PHE A 39 17.94 3.17 2.08
CA PHE A 39 17.68 1.93 1.34
C PHE A 39 16.57 1.10 1.98
N MET A 40 16.62 0.94 3.31
CA MET A 40 15.58 0.25 4.07
C MET A 40 14.24 0.97 3.97
N GLY A 41 14.23 2.30 4.00
CA GLY A 41 13.07 3.14 3.76
C GLY A 41 12.49 2.90 2.36
N ALA A 42 13.33 2.85 1.31
CA ALA A 42 12.89 2.54 -0.05
C ALA A 42 12.20 1.17 -0.12
N ILE A 43 12.76 0.13 0.52
CA ILE A 43 12.12 -1.20 0.59
C ILE A 43 10.76 -1.12 1.31
N LEU A 44 10.67 -0.38 2.42
CA LEU A 44 9.42 -0.20 3.16
C LEU A 44 8.35 0.48 2.29
N ILE A 45 8.73 1.52 1.55
CA ILE A 45 7.81 2.22 0.63
C ILE A 45 7.41 1.31 -0.54
N LEU A 46 8.32 0.49 -1.08
CA LEU A 46 8.00 -0.49 -2.13
C LEU A 46 6.87 -1.43 -1.69
N PHE A 47 6.99 -2.04 -0.50
CA PHE A 47 5.94 -2.91 0.02
C PHE A 47 4.65 -2.13 0.33
N SER A 48 4.76 -0.86 0.72
CA SER A 48 3.58 0.00 0.92
C SER A 48 2.84 0.28 -0.39
N VAL A 49 3.56 0.46 -1.50
CA VAL A 49 2.96 0.57 -2.85
C VAL A 49 2.23 -0.72 -3.22
N ILE A 50 2.88 -1.88 -3.03
CA ILE A 50 2.28 -3.18 -3.34
C ILE A 50 1.01 -3.41 -2.49
N LEU A 51 1.06 -3.11 -1.19
CA LEU A 51 -0.08 -3.19 -0.28
C LEU A 51 -1.23 -2.26 -0.70
N SER A 52 -0.91 -1.04 -1.11
CA SER A 52 -1.88 -0.05 -1.58
C SER A 52 -2.60 -0.53 -2.85
N ILE A 53 -1.84 -1.04 -3.83
CA ILE A 53 -2.40 -1.60 -5.07
C ILE A 53 -3.25 -2.85 -4.79
N GLY A 54 -2.77 -3.76 -3.94
CA GLY A 54 -3.53 -4.95 -3.53
C GLY A 54 -4.86 -4.56 -2.88
N SER A 55 -4.82 -3.62 -1.94
CA SER A 55 -6.00 -3.09 -1.25
C SER A 55 -6.99 -2.42 -2.22
N TYR A 56 -6.49 -1.65 -3.19
CA TYR A 56 -7.32 -1.03 -4.22
C TYR A 56 -8.16 -2.09 -4.97
N PHE A 57 -7.56 -3.18 -5.41
CA PHE A 57 -8.30 -4.23 -6.14
C PHE A 57 -9.30 -4.98 -5.26
N VAL A 58 -8.96 -5.21 -3.99
CA VAL A 58 -9.87 -5.84 -3.02
C VAL A 58 -11.11 -4.97 -2.81
N TYR A 59 -10.93 -3.68 -2.49
CA TYR A 59 -12.04 -2.75 -2.30
C TYR A 59 -12.84 -2.54 -3.58
N LYS A 60 -12.18 -2.55 -4.74
CA LYS A 60 -12.84 -2.41 -6.04
C LYS A 60 -13.83 -3.53 -6.31
N GLU A 61 -13.47 -4.77 -6.02
CA GLU A 61 -14.38 -5.91 -6.18
C GLU A 61 -15.47 -5.95 -5.09
N MET A 62 -15.10 -5.67 -3.83
CA MET A 62 -16.01 -5.74 -2.69
C MET A 62 -17.16 -4.73 -2.78
N TYR A 63 -16.88 -3.53 -3.30
CA TYR A 63 -17.85 -2.43 -3.41
C TYR A 63 -18.15 -2.07 -4.87
N LYS A 64 -18.09 -3.04 -5.79
CA LYS A 64 -18.26 -2.83 -7.24
C LYS A 64 -19.54 -2.08 -7.65
N ASP A 65 -20.59 -2.20 -6.85
CA ASP A 65 -21.92 -1.64 -7.13
C ASP A 65 -22.07 -0.23 -6.54
N ASP A 66 -21.21 0.18 -5.61
CA ASP A 66 -21.19 1.54 -5.05
C ASP A 66 -20.21 2.42 -5.83
N LYS A 67 -20.73 3.33 -6.65
CA LYS A 67 -19.95 4.26 -7.48
C LYS A 67 -20.04 5.72 -7.03
N GLU A 68 -20.90 6.04 -6.08
CA GLU A 68 -21.16 7.43 -5.68
C GLU A 68 -20.46 7.79 -4.38
N SER A 69 -20.43 6.86 -3.40
CA SER A 69 -19.84 7.11 -2.09
C SER A 69 -18.33 7.26 -2.21
N LEU A 70 -17.76 8.34 -1.67
CA LEU A 70 -16.31 8.50 -1.58
C LEU A 70 -15.71 7.59 -0.50
N PHE A 71 -16.44 7.35 0.58
CA PHE A 71 -16.00 6.55 1.71
C PHE A 71 -16.84 5.28 1.81
N ILE A 72 -16.16 4.16 2.05
CA ILE A 72 -16.74 2.83 2.26
C ILE A 72 -16.21 2.26 3.57
N PRO A 73 -16.97 1.40 4.27
CA PRO A 73 -16.47 0.79 5.49
C PRO A 73 -15.22 -0.05 5.20
N ARG A 74 -14.30 -0.10 6.15
CA ARG A 74 -13.13 -1.00 6.05
C ARG A 74 -13.59 -2.44 6.08
N ARG A 75 -12.88 -3.30 5.36
CA ARG A 75 -13.15 -4.75 5.35
C ARG A 75 -12.95 -5.38 6.74
N TYR A 76 -11.95 -4.91 7.47
CA TYR A 76 -11.59 -5.41 8.79
C TYR A 76 -11.65 -4.26 9.81
N GLY A 77 -12.33 -4.52 10.94
CA GLY A 77 -12.44 -3.58 12.05
C GLY A 77 -13.38 -2.40 11.80
N ILE A 78 -13.21 -1.36 12.60
CA ILE A 78 -14.01 -0.13 12.56
C ILE A 78 -13.26 0.93 11.74
N GLY A 79 -13.99 1.66 10.90
CA GLY A 79 -13.47 2.82 10.19
C GLY A 79 -13.80 2.82 8.70
N TRP A 80 -13.27 3.83 8.01
CA TRP A 80 -13.54 4.09 6.60
C TRP A 80 -12.30 3.90 5.74
N SER A 81 -12.54 3.52 4.49
CA SER A 81 -11.58 3.45 3.39
C SER A 81 -12.09 4.31 2.24
N ILE A 82 -11.22 4.65 1.30
CA ILE A 82 -11.58 5.41 0.11
C ILE A 82 -12.12 4.44 -0.94
N ASN A 83 -13.29 4.72 -1.48
CA ASN A 83 -13.94 3.90 -2.49
C ASN A 83 -13.23 4.02 -3.87
N PRO A 84 -12.55 2.98 -4.36
CA PRO A 84 -11.88 3.03 -5.66
C PRO A 84 -12.83 3.05 -6.86
N ASN A 85 -14.13 2.78 -6.66
CA ASN A 85 -15.14 2.78 -7.72
C ASN A 85 -15.75 4.16 -7.98
N SER A 86 -15.64 5.10 -7.04
CA SER A 86 -16.03 6.49 -7.26
C SER A 86 -14.97 7.26 -8.06
N PRO A 87 -15.34 8.23 -8.93
CA PRO A 87 -14.36 9.01 -9.69
C PRO A 87 -13.33 9.72 -8.79
N LYS A 88 -13.81 10.33 -7.71
CA LYS A 88 -12.96 11.01 -6.72
C LYS A 88 -12.06 10.03 -5.99
N GLY A 89 -12.60 8.90 -5.53
CA GLY A 89 -11.80 7.92 -4.79
C GLY A 89 -10.76 7.23 -5.67
N LYS A 90 -11.06 6.95 -6.94
CA LYS A 90 -10.07 6.47 -7.92
C LYS A 90 -8.91 7.45 -8.08
N ALA A 91 -9.20 8.75 -8.18
CA ALA A 91 -8.17 9.78 -8.24
C ALA A 91 -7.33 9.82 -6.96
N SER A 92 -7.96 9.73 -5.78
CA SER A 92 -7.24 9.67 -4.49
C SER A 92 -6.29 8.47 -4.41
N TRP A 93 -6.72 7.28 -4.82
CA TRP A 93 -5.85 6.10 -4.87
C TRP A 93 -4.65 6.30 -5.79
N PHE A 94 -4.87 6.89 -6.97
CA PHE A 94 -3.79 7.22 -7.90
C PHE A 94 -2.79 8.21 -7.28
N ILE A 95 -3.28 9.25 -6.62
CA ILE A 95 -2.43 10.24 -5.93
C ILE A 95 -1.59 9.56 -4.85
N VAL A 96 -2.19 8.71 -4.02
CA VAL A 96 -1.45 7.98 -2.97
C VAL A 96 -0.35 7.11 -3.57
N VAL A 97 -0.66 6.31 -4.60
CA VAL A 97 0.33 5.45 -5.26
C VAL A 97 1.43 6.27 -5.93
N ALA A 98 1.09 7.40 -6.57
CA ALA A 98 2.06 8.29 -7.20
C ALA A 98 3.01 8.94 -6.17
N LEU A 99 2.49 9.42 -5.04
CA LEU A 99 3.29 9.98 -3.96
C LEU A 99 4.23 8.95 -3.34
N LEU A 100 3.73 7.73 -3.09
CA LEU A 100 4.57 6.63 -2.63
C LEU A 100 5.64 6.26 -3.67
N GLY A 101 5.30 6.25 -4.96
CA GLY A 101 6.26 6.01 -6.04
C GLY A 101 7.36 7.08 -6.11
N ALA A 102 7.00 8.35 -5.96
CA ALA A 102 7.97 9.45 -5.92
C ALA A 102 8.89 9.33 -4.70
N LEU A 103 8.33 9.04 -3.52
CA LEU A 103 9.10 8.83 -2.29
C LEU A 103 10.03 7.61 -2.40
N PHE A 104 9.58 6.52 -3.03
CA PHE A 104 10.40 5.35 -3.31
C PHE A 104 11.62 5.72 -4.15
N ILE A 105 11.41 6.43 -5.25
CA ILE A 105 12.51 6.85 -6.15
C ILE A 105 13.47 7.76 -5.39
N TRP A 106 12.96 8.72 -4.62
CA TRP A 106 13.78 9.62 -3.81
C TRP A 106 14.69 8.85 -2.86
N LEU A 107 14.12 7.99 -2.02
CA LEU A 107 14.88 7.20 -1.04
C LEU A 107 15.88 6.25 -1.72
N LEU A 108 15.49 5.64 -2.85
CA LEU A 108 16.38 4.77 -3.60
C LEU A 108 17.58 5.54 -4.16
N VAL A 109 17.37 6.73 -4.73
CA VAL A 109 18.46 7.57 -5.24
C VAL A 109 19.35 8.06 -4.11
N SER A 110 18.77 8.54 -2.99
CA SER A 110 19.55 8.96 -1.82
C SER A 110 20.41 7.83 -1.26
N SER A 111 19.92 6.59 -1.29
CA SER A 111 20.69 5.42 -0.85
C SER A 111 21.85 5.03 -1.77
N LEU A 112 21.99 5.64 -2.95
CA LEU A 112 23.06 5.37 -3.89
C LEU A 112 24.14 6.47 -3.93
N LEU A 113 23.80 7.67 -3.47
CA LEU A 113 24.68 8.82 -3.38
C LEU A 113 25.43 8.83 -2.05
#